data_AF-A0A0M0F691-F1
#
_entry.id   AF-A0A0M0F691-F1
#
_cell.length_a   1.000
_cell.length_b   1.000
_cell.length_c   1.000
_cell.angle_alpha   90.00
_cell.angle_beta   90.00
_cell.angle_gamma   90.00
#
_symmetry.space_group_name_H-M   'P 1'
#
loop_
_entity.id
_entity.type
_entity.pdbx_description
1 polymer ?
#
loop_
_entity_poly.entity_id
_entity_poly.type
_entity_poly.pdbx_seq_one_letter_code
_entity_poly.pdbx_strand_id
1 'polypeptide(L)' 'MVGDAAHLDVAAGRAVGVRTAWVSHGQAWTGGTAPDVVATTTLEALAACAAVTV' A
#
# COMPACT_ATOMS: atom_id res chain seq x y z
N MET A 1 -0.38 -2.13 -6.52
CA MET A 1 -1.57 -1.28 -6.27
C MET A 1 -1.20 -0.24 -5.23
N VAL A 2 -1.46 1.05 -5.49
CA VAL A 2 -1.21 2.14 -4.54
C VAL A 2 -2.53 2.89 -4.33
N GLY A 3 -2.94 3.09 -3.08
CA GLY A 3 -4.17 3.81 -2.76
C GLY A 3 -4.38 3.96 -1.25
N ASP A 4 -5.48 4.59 -0.84
CA ASP A 4 -5.79 4.96 0.53
C ASP A 4 -6.97 4.18 1.14
N ALA A 5 -7.66 3.35 0.35
CA ALA A 5 -8.79 2.54 0.78
C ALA A 5 -8.38 1.09 1.08
N ALA A 6 -8.49 0.68 2.35
CA ALA A 6 -8.09 -0.66 2.79
C ALA A 6 -8.74 -1.81 2.02
N HIS A 7 -10.04 -1.71 1.72
CA HIS A 7 -10.76 -2.75 0.97
C HIS A 7 -10.51 -2.67 -0.54
N LEU A 8 -10.59 -1.47 -1.13
CA LEU A 8 -10.54 -1.31 -2.59
C LEU A 8 -9.13 -1.40 -3.16
N ASP A 9 -8.12 -0.98 -2.40
CA ASP A 9 -6.74 -0.90 -2.91
C ASP A 9 -5.87 -2.02 -2.36
N VAL A 10 -5.90 -2.22 -1.04
CA VAL A 10 -5.02 -3.20 -0.38
C VAL A 10 -5.59 -4.61 -0.51
N ALA A 11 -6.84 -4.84 -0.11
CA ALA A 11 -7.42 -6.18 -0.17
C ALA A 11 -7.59 -6.66 -1.62
N ALA A 12 -8.10 -5.83 -2.52
CA ALA A 12 -8.25 -6.19 -3.92
C ALA A 12 -6.90 -6.41 -4.62
N GLY A 13 -5.92 -5.52 -4.41
CA GLY A 13 -4.57 -5.69 -4.97
C GLY A 13 -3.91 -6.98 -4.53
N ARG A 14 -4.08 -7.36 -3.26
CA ARG A 14 -3.57 -8.64 -2.75
C ARG A 14 -4.28 -9.85 -3.32
N ALA A 15 -5.60 -9.78 -3.48
CA ALA A 15 -6.39 -10.88 -4.04
C ALA A 15 -5.94 -11.26 -5.46
N VAL A 16 -5.35 -10.31 -6.21
CA VAL A 16 -4.80 -10.54 -7.55
C VAL A 16 -3.27 -10.72 -7.57
N GLY A 17 -2.64 -10.86 -6.40
CA GLY A 17 -1.23 -11.20 -6.28
C GLY A 17 -0.26 -10.06 -6.59
N VAL A 18 -0.70 -8.79 -6.59
CA VAL A 18 0.21 -7.66 -6.75
C VAL A 18 0.66 -7.12 -5.39
N ARG A 19 1.87 -6.57 -5.36
CA ARG A 19 2.35 -5.79 -4.21
C ARG A 19 1.44 -4.58 -3.97
N THR A 20 1.16 -4.28 -2.71
CA THR A 20 0.27 -3.19 -2.31
C THR A 20 0.98 -2.16 -1.44
N ALA A 21 0.69 -0.88 -1.69
CA ALA A 21 1.13 0.24 -0.87
C ALA A 21 -0.08 1.07 -0.43
N TRP A 22 -0.18 1.35 0.87
CA TRP A 22 -1.23 2.18 1.42
C TRP A 22 -0.72 3.58 1.71
N VAL A 23 -1.41 4.58 1.16
CA VAL A 23 -1.20 5.99 1.46
C VAL A 23 -2.04 6.33 2.70
N SER A 24 -1.38 6.45 3.84
CA SER A 24 -2.04 6.52 5.15
C SER A 24 -2.63 7.89 5.47
N HIS A 25 -2.12 8.96 4.85
CA HIS A 25 -2.37 10.34 5.27
C HIS A 25 -2.15 10.54 6.79
N GLY A 26 -1.17 9.83 7.37
CA GLY A 26 -0.85 9.87 8.80
C GLY A 26 -1.75 9.01 9.69
N GLN A 27 -2.68 8.25 9.13
CA GLN A 27 -3.56 7.35 9.89
C GLN A 27 -2.88 6.01 10.20
N ALA A 28 -3.27 5.39 11.31
CA ALA A 28 -2.85 4.02 11.62
C ALA A 28 -3.61 3.01 10.74
N TRP A 29 -2.94 1.93 10.33
CA TRP A 29 -3.59 0.85 9.61
C TRP A 29 -4.56 0.11 10.54
N THR A 30 -5.85 0.13 10.20
CA THR A 30 -6.92 -0.55 10.96
C THR A 30 -7.68 -1.59 10.13
N GLY A 31 -7.26 -1.82 8.89
CA GLY A 31 -7.84 -2.82 8.00
C GLY A 31 -7.40 -4.25 8.32
N GLY A 32 -7.76 -5.19 7.44
CA GLY A 32 -7.34 -6.60 7.51
C GLY A 32 -5.83 -6.78 7.32
N THR A 33 -5.43 -7.72 6.45
CA THR A 33 -4.01 -8.01 6.24
C THR A 33 -3.26 -6.75 5.77
N ALA A 34 -2.23 -6.34 6.54
CA ALA A 34 -1.51 -5.07 6.36
C ALA A 34 -0.72 -5.02 5.05
N PRO A 35 -0.75 -3.92 4.28
CA PRO A 35 -0.09 -3.78 2.97
C PRO A 35 1.42 -3.99 3.03
N ASP A 36 2.06 -4.17 1.89
CA ASP A 36 3.52 -4.40 1.83
C ASP A 36 4.31 -3.10 2.08
N VAL A 37 3.70 -1.96 1.82
CA VAL A 37 4.23 -0.63 2.11
C VAL A 37 3.13 0.20 2.77
N VAL A 38 3.51 0.94 3.82
CA VAL A 38 2.70 2.03 4.39
C VAL A 38 3.52 3.31 4.24
N ALA A 39 2.91 4.35 3.69
CA ALA A 39 3.56 5.63 3.45
C ALA A 39 2.57 6.79 3.65
N THR A 40 3.05 7.98 3.97
CA THR A 40 2.18 9.14 4.19
C THR A 40 1.70 9.74 2.87
N THR A 41 2.53 9.64 1.83
CA THR A 41 2.26 10.20 0.51
C THR A 41 2.44 9.16 -0.60
N THR A 42 1.81 9.41 -1.75
CA THR A 42 2.02 8.59 -2.95
C THR A 42 3.47 8.58 -3.41
N LEU A 43 4.19 9.71 -3.27
CA LEU A 43 5.60 9.80 -3.65
C LEU A 43 6.47 8.86 -2.80
N GLU A 44 6.28 8.86 -1.49
CA GLU A 44 6.94 7.93 -0.57
C GLU A 44 6.60 6.47 -0.90
N ALA A 45 5.32 6.18 -1.17
CA ALA A 45 4.88 4.85 -1.55
C ALA A 45 5.58 4.35 -2.83
N LEU A 46 5.69 5.20 -3.85
CA LEU A 46 6.37 4.86 -5.11
C LEU A 46 7.87 4.67 -4.91
N ALA A 47 8.53 5.54 -4.13
CA ALA A 47 9.94 5.40 -3.81
C ALA A 47 10.23 4.06 -3.10
N ALA A 48 9.42 3.69 -2.11
CA ALA A 48 9.53 2.42 -1.40
C ALA A 48 9.20 1.20 -2.28
N CYS A 49 8.31 1.37 -3.28
CA CYS A 49 8.04 0.32 -4.26
C CYS A 49 9.24 0.10 -5.19
N ALA A 50 9.82 1.19 -5.71
CA ALA A 50 10.93 1.17 -6.67
C ALA A 50 12.27 0.74 -6.07
N ALA A 51 12.46 0.90 -4.75
CA ALA A 51 13.69 0.49 -4.05
C ALA A 51 13.90 -1.04 -3.98
N VAL A 52 12.92 -1.85 -4.40
CA VAL A 52 13.08 -3.31 -4.41
C VAL A 52 13.89 -3.71 -5.64
N THR A 53 15.12 -4.16 -5.40
CA THR A 53 16.00 -4.74 -6.42
C THR A 53 15.45 -6.12 -6.78
N VAL A 54 15.30 -6.39 -8.09
CA VAL A 54 14.89 -7.68 -8.66
C VAL A 54 15.99 -8.72 -8.46
#